data_AF-A0AAV5W8K5-F1
#
_entry.id   AF-A0AAV5W8K5-F1
#
_cell.length_a   1.000
_cell.length_b   1.000
_cell.length_c   1.000
_cell.angle_alpha   90.00
_cell.angle_beta   90.00
_cell.angle_gamma   90.00
#
_symmetry.space_group_name_H-M   'P 1'
#
loop_
_entity.id
_entity.type
_entity.pdbx_description
1 polymer ?
#
loop_
_entity_poly.entity_id
_entity_poly.type
_entity_poly.pdbx_seq_one_letter_code
_entity_poly.pdbx_strand_id
1 'polypeptide(L)'
;SVSAIFQIIRALLLLLSIVLLTQTREYKIDLERCIGKNPDYVRTCFMRKSCLTPTASSSGDDQNVLAKLETNAILTHCDVIVQIRAFNRSKSHIMMQVNGTLSNAKLDFEKGMEIFQAVPQLSCSASGIKTNPKLAGQYGTRQVFTHDLIFCSVTL
;
A
#
# COMPACT_ATOMS: atom_id res chain seq x y z
N SER A 1 -30.22 -39.24 -14.96
CA SER A 1 -30.61 -39.65 -13.59
C SER A 1 -30.29 -38.53 -12.62
N VAL A 2 -31.01 -38.42 -11.51
CA VAL A 2 -30.78 -37.40 -10.46
C VAL A 2 -29.32 -37.40 -9.98
N SER A 3 -28.68 -38.57 -9.96
CA SER A 3 -27.26 -38.76 -9.62
C SER A 3 -26.30 -37.98 -10.53
N ALA A 4 -26.55 -37.92 -11.85
CA ALA A 4 -25.71 -37.18 -12.79
C ALA A 4 -25.77 -35.66 -12.56
N ILE A 5 -26.95 -35.14 -12.19
CA ILE A 5 -27.14 -33.71 -11.89
C ILE A 5 -26.37 -33.32 -10.62
N PHE A 6 -26.40 -34.16 -9.57
CA PHE A 6 -25.63 -33.93 -8.35
C PHE A 6 -24.12 -33.92 -8.58
N GLN A 7 -23.60 -34.81 -9.43
CA GLN A 7 -22.18 -34.86 -9.80
C GLN A 7 -21.75 -33.57 -10.53
N ILE A 8 -22.58 -33.09 -11.47
CA ILE A 8 -22.31 -31.85 -12.23
C ILE A 8 -22.31 -30.63 -11.29
N ILE A 9 -23.30 -30.51 -10.40
CA ILE A 9 -23.38 -29.40 -9.44
C ILE A 9 -22.14 -29.39 -8.52
N ARG A 10 -21.71 -30.57 -8.05
CA ARG A 10 -20.53 -30.69 -7.19
C ARG A 10 -19.25 -30.28 -7.92
N ALA A 11 -19.10 -30.67 -9.19
CA ALA A 11 -17.97 -30.27 -10.02
C ALA A 11 -17.96 -28.74 -10.28
N LEU A 12 -19.12 -28.14 -10.54
CA LEU A 12 -19.28 -26.69 -10.71
C LEU A 12 -18.93 -25.92 -9.43
N LEU A 13 -19.38 -26.39 -8.26
CA LEU A 13 -19.04 -25.77 -6.98
C LEU A 13 -17.54 -25.84 -6.67
N LEU A 14 -16.90 -26.96 -7.01
CA LEU A 14 -15.45 -27.12 -6.87
C LEU A 14 -14.66 -26.22 -7.83
N LEU A 15 -15.13 -26.07 -9.08
CA LEU A 15 -14.52 -25.12 -10.02
C LEU A 15 -14.68 -23.68 -9.52
N LEU A 16 -15.85 -23.32 -9.00
CA LEU A 16 -16.10 -21.99 -8.45
C LEU A 16 -15.21 -21.70 -7.25
N SER A 17 -15.02 -22.66 -6.33
CA SER A 17 -14.13 -22.47 -5.19
C SER A 17 -12.66 -22.33 -5.60
N ILE A 18 -12.19 -23.06 -6.62
CA ILE A 18 -10.83 -22.90 -7.16
C ILE A 18 -10.65 -21.53 -7.81
N VAL A 19 -11.63 -21.04 -8.58
CA VAL A 19 -11.58 -19.69 -9.17
C VAL A 19 -11.55 -18.61 -8.09
N LEU A 20 -12.33 -18.77 -7.03
CA LEU A 20 -12.34 -17.84 -5.90
C LEU A 20 -11.02 -17.87 -5.11
N LEU A 21 -10.39 -19.04 -4.95
CA LEU A 21 -9.09 -19.19 -4.29
C LEU A 21 -7.91 -18.68 -5.13
N THR A 22 -7.99 -18.77 -6.46
CA THR A 22 -6.94 -18.28 -7.37
C THR A 22 -7.03 -16.77 -7.64
N GLN A 23 -8.15 -16.13 -7.28
CA GLN A 23 -8.26 -14.67 -7.22
C GLN A 23 -7.58 -14.05 -5.97
N THR A 24 -6.55 -14.70 -5.43
CA THR A 24 -5.56 -14.03 -4.59
C THR A 24 -4.89 -12.95 -5.41
N ARG A 25 -5.46 -11.74 -5.38
CA ARG A 25 -4.87 -10.57 -6.01
C ARG A 25 -3.44 -10.42 -5.51
N GLU A 26 -2.47 -10.54 -6.41
CA GLU A 26 -1.10 -10.14 -6.11
C GLU A 26 -1.14 -8.67 -5.70
N TYR A 27 -0.78 -8.40 -4.46
CA TYR A 27 -0.67 -7.04 -3.98
C TYR A 27 0.64 -6.47 -4.54
N LYS A 28 0.56 -5.88 -5.73
CA LYS A 28 1.65 -5.08 -6.29
C LYS A 28 1.49 -3.62 -5.84
N ILE A 29 2.61 -2.91 -5.73
CA ILE A 29 2.57 -1.46 -5.60
C ILE A 29 1.82 -0.90 -6.82
N ASP A 30 0.79 -0.10 -6.57
CA ASP A 30 -0.05 0.48 -7.62
C ASP A 30 0.39 1.93 -7.85
N LEU A 31 1.35 2.09 -8.75
CA LEU A 31 1.88 3.39 -9.18
C LEU A 31 0.89 4.19 -10.03
N GLU A 32 0.01 3.49 -10.78
CA GLU A 32 -0.97 4.12 -11.67
C GLU A 32 -1.94 5.01 -10.89
N ARG A 33 -2.26 4.61 -9.66
CA ARG A 33 -3.03 5.43 -8.70
C ARG A 33 -2.43 6.80 -8.38
N CYS A 34 -1.14 7.00 -8.60
CA CYS A 34 -0.45 8.26 -8.35
C CYS A 34 -0.24 9.09 -9.62
N ILE A 35 -0.27 8.46 -10.79
CA ILE A 35 -0.11 9.11 -12.10
C ILE A 35 -1.48 9.47 -12.72
N GLY A 36 -2.54 8.78 -12.31
CA GLY A 36 -3.89 8.92 -12.87
C GLY A 36 -4.46 10.33 -12.75
N LYS A 37 -4.82 10.91 -13.90
CA LYS A 37 -5.55 12.19 -14.04
C LYS A 37 -7.03 12.05 -13.67
N ASN A 38 -7.38 11.41 -12.55
CA ASN A 38 -8.77 11.33 -12.13
C ASN A 38 -9.08 12.55 -11.24
N PRO A 39 -9.75 13.59 -11.77
CA PRO A 39 -9.96 14.86 -11.06
C PRO A 39 -10.86 14.71 -9.83
N ASP A 40 -11.67 13.66 -9.76
CA ASP A 40 -12.69 13.47 -8.72
C ASP A 40 -12.12 12.94 -7.39
N TYR A 41 -10.84 12.57 -7.36
CA TYR A 41 -10.15 12.14 -6.15
C TYR A 41 -8.85 12.91 -5.99
N VAL A 42 -8.90 14.02 -5.25
CA VAL A 42 -7.69 14.72 -4.80
C VAL A 42 -6.87 13.75 -3.95
N ARG A 43 -5.90 13.11 -4.59
CA ARG A 43 -4.96 12.19 -3.99
C ARG A 43 -3.57 12.82 -4.08
N THR A 44 -2.94 13.01 -2.94
CA THR A 44 -1.55 13.39 -2.86
C THR A 44 -0.71 12.13 -2.69
N CYS A 45 0.23 11.90 -3.60
CA CYS A 45 1.19 10.82 -3.48
C CYS A 45 2.54 11.33 -2.99
N PHE A 46 3.19 10.55 -2.15
CA PHE A 46 4.53 10.76 -1.66
C PHE A 46 5.36 9.50 -1.92
N MET A 47 6.61 9.69 -2.31
CA MET A 47 7.55 8.65 -2.68
C MET A 47 8.92 9.02 -2.14
N ARG A 48 9.85 8.07 -1.99
CA ARG A 48 11.21 8.43 -1.60
C ARG A 48 11.81 9.41 -2.61
N LYS A 49 12.50 10.43 -2.11
CA LYS A 49 13.11 11.46 -2.95
C LYS A 49 14.09 10.86 -3.97
N SER A 50 14.80 9.81 -3.59
CA SER A 50 15.65 9.02 -4.50
C SER A 50 14.92 8.43 -5.71
N CYS A 51 13.61 8.18 -5.62
CA CYS A 51 12.80 7.70 -6.75
C CYS A 51 12.49 8.78 -7.79
N LEU A 52 12.59 10.07 -7.42
CA LEU A 52 12.19 11.19 -8.28
C LEU A 52 13.38 11.76 -9.06
N THR A 53 14.61 11.60 -8.55
CA THR A 53 15.84 12.12 -9.16
C THR A 53 16.91 11.02 -9.22
N PRO A 54 16.97 10.23 -10.30
CA PRO A 54 17.90 9.10 -10.42
C PRO A 54 19.38 9.50 -10.53
N THR A 55 19.69 10.79 -10.76
CA THR A 55 21.06 11.31 -10.93
C THR A 55 21.65 11.98 -9.68
N ALA A 56 20.87 12.17 -8.63
CA ALA A 56 21.42 12.67 -7.37
C ALA A 56 22.15 11.50 -6.70
N SER A 57 23.47 11.56 -6.66
CA SER A 57 24.31 10.80 -5.73
C SER A 57 23.72 11.00 -4.32
N SER A 58 22.83 10.10 -3.93
CA SER A 58 22.05 10.24 -2.71
C SER A 58 23.01 10.18 -1.54
N SER A 59 23.22 11.34 -0.91
CA SER A 59 23.57 11.34 0.50
C SER A 59 22.59 10.42 1.24
N GLY A 60 23.05 9.68 2.26
CA GLY A 60 22.22 8.67 2.94
C GLY A 60 20.87 9.20 3.45
N ASP A 61 20.76 10.50 3.68
CA ASP A 61 19.53 11.18 4.10
C ASP A 61 18.40 11.14 3.05
N ASP A 62 18.72 11.21 1.76
CA ASP A 62 17.69 11.29 0.70
C ASP A 62 16.91 9.97 0.50
N GLN A 63 17.41 8.84 1.04
CA GLN A 63 16.78 7.53 0.91
C GLN A 63 15.57 7.34 1.82
N ASN A 64 15.49 8.07 2.94
CA ASN A 64 14.40 7.92 3.91
C ASN A 64 13.42 9.10 3.90
N VAL A 65 13.69 10.13 3.09
CA VAL A 65 12.83 11.31 2.97
C VAL A 65 11.78 11.07 1.89
N LEU A 66 10.50 11.24 2.28
CA LEU A 66 9.38 11.23 1.35
C LEU A 66 9.19 12.62 0.74
N ALA A 67 9.11 12.67 -0.59
CA ALA A 67 8.80 13.85 -1.38
C ALA A 67 7.47 13.67 -2.08
N LYS A 68 6.70 14.77 -2.18
CA LYS A 68 5.43 14.79 -2.92
C LYS A 68 5.72 14.54 -4.40
N LEU A 69 4.93 13.65 -5.00
CA LEU A 69 4.96 13.41 -6.44
C LEU A 69 4.28 14.58 -7.17
N GLU A 70 5.03 15.26 -8.02
CA GLU A 70 4.50 16.21 -8.99
C GLU A 70 4.25 15.48 -10.32
N THR A 71 3.27 15.94 -11.10
CA THR A 71 2.52 15.22 -12.15
C THR A 71 3.34 14.64 -13.33
N ASN A 72 4.67 14.77 -13.33
CA ASN A 72 5.55 14.48 -14.47
C ASN A 72 6.77 13.58 -14.13
N ALA A 73 6.83 12.93 -12.96
CA ALA A 73 7.97 12.08 -12.63
C ALA A 73 7.91 10.71 -13.35
N ILE A 74 9.05 10.25 -13.85
CA ILE A 74 9.20 8.90 -14.41
C ILE A 74 9.35 7.93 -13.22
N LEU A 75 8.38 7.05 -13.04
CA LEU A 75 8.35 6.11 -11.91
C LEU A 75 8.74 4.71 -12.38
N THR A 76 10.03 4.36 -12.33
CA THR A 76 10.46 3.02 -12.75
C THR A 76 10.87 2.11 -11.60
N HIS A 77 11.35 2.63 -10.46
CA HIS A 77 11.94 1.78 -9.40
C HIS A 77 11.71 2.28 -7.97
N CYS A 78 10.46 2.59 -7.62
CA CYS A 78 10.19 3.05 -6.25
C CYS A 78 9.70 1.94 -5.35
N ASP A 79 10.38 1.76 -4.22
CA ASP A 79 10.08 0.75 -3.22
C ASP A 79 9.10 1.24 -2.17
N VAL A 80 8.87 2.55 -2.02
CA VAL A 80 7.92 3.12 -1.04
C VAL A 80 6.97 4.12 -1.69
N ILE A 81 5.67 3.92 -1.45
CA ILE A 81 4.61 4.86 -1.83
C ILE A 81 3.67 5.11 -0.65
N VAL A 82 3.37 6.39 -0.42
CA VAL A 82 2.32 6.82 0.49
C VAL A 82 1.30 7.64 -0.30
N GLN A 83 0.03 7.24 -0.23
CA GLN A 83 -1.10 7.90 -0.88
C GLN A 83 -2.00 8.47 0.20
N ILE A 84 -2.29 9.77 0.12
CA ILE A 84 -3.21 10.46 1.03
C ILE A 84 -4.37 10.98 0.19
N ARG A 85 -5.60 10.63 0.57
CA ARG A 85 -6.82 11.17 -0.05
C ARG A 85 -7.77 11.69 1.01
N ALA A 86 -8.59 12.68 0.68
CA ALA A 86 -9.72 13.02 1.52
C ALA A 86 -10.68 11.81 1.60
N PHE A 87 -11.07 11.43 2.81
CA PHE A 87 -12.14 10.45 3.04
C PHE A 87 -13.49 11.15 3.20
N ASN A 88 -13.50 12.26 3.95
CA ASN A 88 -14.60 13.21 4.03
C ASN A 88 -14.03 14.63 4.30
N ARG A 89 -14.89 15.57 4.70
CA ARG A 89 -14.47 16.97 4.93
C ARG A 89 -13.44 17.17 6.05
N SER A 90 -13.35 16.25 7.01
CA SER A 90 -12.46 16.36 8.18
C SER A 90 -11.50 15.18 8.34
N LYS A 91 -11.58 14.19 7.46
CA LYS A 91 -10.87 12.91 7.57
C LYS A 91 -10.09 12.59 6.32
N SER A 92 -8.92 11.99 6.51
CA SER A 92 -8.03 11.56 5.44
C SER A 92 -7.83 10.06 5.47
N HIS A 93 -7.78 9.44 4.30
CA HIS A 93 -7.39 8.05 4.14
C HIS A 93 -5.96 7.97 3.63
N ILE A 94 -5.11 7.31 4.38
CA ILE A 94 -3.70 7.08 4.08
C ILE A 94 -3.52 5.61 3.67
N MET A 95 -2.86 5.40 2.54
CA MET A 95 -2.43 4.09 2.07
C MET A 95 -0.93 4.09 1.90
N MET A 96 -0.25 3.14 2.52
CA MET A 96 1.19 2.95 2.43
C MET A 96 1.47 1.59 1.82
N GLN A 97 2.36 1.56 0.83
CA GLN A 97 2.77 0.34 0.14
C GLN A 97 4.29 0.33 0.04
N VAL A 98 4.91 -0.77 0.45
CA VAL A 98 6.37 -0.96 0.35
C VAL A 98 6.72 -2.29 -0.25
N ASN A 99 7.59 -2.24 -1.24
CA ASN A 99 8.03 -3.38 -2.02
C ASN A 99 9.39 -3.84 -1.54
N GLY A 100 9.43 -5.03 -0.92
CA GLY A 100 10.64 -5.63 -0.38
C GLY A 100 11.60 -6.15 -1.44
N THR A 101 11.13 -6.38 -2.67
CA THR A 101 11.99 -6.86 -3.78
C THR A 101 12.86 -5.76 -4.37
N LEU A 102 12.40 -4.51 -4.29
CA LEU A 102 13.12 -3.33 -4.78
C LEU A 102 13.90 -2.62 -3.68
N SER A 103 13.61 -2.95 -2.42
CA SER A 103 14.35 -2.39 -1.30
C SER A 103 15.69 -3.11 -1.21
N ASN A 104 16.80 -2.36 -1.31
CA ASN A 104 18.15 -2.90 -1.06
C ASN A 104 18.33 -3.41 0.39
N ALA A 105 17.32 -3.19 1.25
CA ALA A 105 17.24 -3.71 2.60
C ALA A 105 16.13 -4.77 2.70
N LYS A 106 16.45 -5.92 3.29
CA LYS A 106 15.46 -6.95 3.63
C LYS A 106 14.44 -6.32 4.59
N LEU A 107 13.16 -6.29 4.21
CA LEU A 107 12.11 -5.72 5.05
C LEU A 107 12.04 -6.48 6.39
N ASP A 108 12.22 -5.75 7.49
CA ASP A 108 12.02 -6.27 8.84
C ASP A 108 10.53 -6.12 9.19
N PHE A 109 9.74 -7.17 8.94
CA PHE A 109 8.29 -7.16 9.13
C PHE A 109 7.85 -7.06 10.60
N GLU A 110 8.73 -7.44 11.53
CA GLU A 110 8.49 -7.34 12.97
C GLU A 110 8.58 -5.88 13.43
N LYS A 111 9.60 -5.15 12.98
CA LYS A 111 9.68 -3.69 13.20
C LYS A 111 8.67 -2.93 12.36
N GLY A 112 8.35 -3.45 11.18
CA GLY A 112 7.45 -2.81 10.24
C GLY A 112 8.00 -1.48 9.73
N MET A 113 7.13 -0.48 9.64
CA MET A 113 7.50 0.86 9.19
C MET A 113 6.76 1.96 9.90
N GLU A 114 7.38 3.14 9.94
CA GLU A 114 6.83 4.30 10.60
C GLU A 114 6.96 5.55 9.73
N ILE A 115 5.90 6.35 9.66
CA ILE A 115 5.90 7.68 9.06
C ILE A 115 6.04 8.71 10.17
N PHE A 116 7.05 9.56 10.04
CA PHE A 116 7.34 10.62 11.00
C PHE A 116 7.08 12.01 10.42
N GLN A 117 6.57 12.88 11.29
CA GLN A 117 6.61 14.33 11.09
C GLN A 117 6.87 14.96 12.46
N ALA A 118 8.14 15.11 12.83
CA ALA A 118 8.67 15.41 14.17
C ALA A 118 8.36 14.33 15.25
N VAL A 119 7.19 13.70 15.20
CA VAL A 119 6.77 12.55 16.01
C VAL A 119 6.20 11.44 15.09
N PRO A 120 6.15 10.17 15.54
CA PRO A 120 5.47 9.12 14.80
C PRO A 120 4.00 9.50 14.55
N GLN A 121 3.57 9.45 13.30
CA GLN A 121 2.18 9.71 12.90
C GLN A 121 1.43 8.40 12.64
N LEU A 122 2.11 7.46 12.01
CA LEU A 122 1.60 6.14 11.63
C LEU A 122 2.71 5.12 11.76
N SER A 123 2.51 4.08 12.55
CA SER A 123 3.35 2.89 12.57
C SER A 123 2.54 1.70 12.06
N CYS A 124 3.16 0.87 11.23
CA CYS A 124 2.53 -0.31 10.68
C CYS A 124 3.49 -1.49 10.75
N SER A 125 3.07 -2.56 11.42
CA SER A 125 3.86 -3.77 11.61
C SER A 125 2.96 -5.00 11.48
N ALA A 126 3.54 -6.20 11.47
CA ALA A 126 2.76 -7.43 11.54
C ALA A 126 1.80 -7.47 12.74
N SER A 127 2.16 -6.80 13.84
CA SER A 127 1.34 -6.73 15.07
C SER A 127 0.13 -5.79 14.97
N GLY A 128 0.11 -4.86 14.02
CA GLY A 128 -0.94 -3.85 13.98
C GLY A 128 -0.52 -2.53 13.34
N ILE A 129 -1.53 -1.68 13.11
CA ILE A 129 -1.38 -0.26 12.80
C ILE A 129 -1.58 0.55 14.09
N LYS A 130 -0.61 1.40 14.40
CA LYS A 130 -0.69 2.40 15.47
C LYS A 130 -0.71 3.79 14.85
N THR A 131 -1.58 4.66 15.35
CA THR A 131 -1.70 6.03 14.88
C THR A 131 -1.41 6.98 16.02
N ASN A 132 -0.97 8.20 15.70
CA ASN A 132 -0.94 9.28 16.67
C ASN A 132 -2.36 9.45 17.26
N PRO A 133 -2.55 9.45 18.59
CA PRO A 133 -3.86 9.58 19.22
C PRO A 133 -4.63 10.83 18.77
N LYS A 134 -3.91 11.90 18.40
CA LYS A 134 -4.51 13.14 17.86
C LYS A 134 -5.14 12.95 16.48
N LEU A 135 -4.76 11.90 15.77
CA LEU A 135 -5.23 11.53 14.44
C LEU A 135 -6.09 10.26 14.46
N ALA A 136 -6.32 9.63 15.63
CA ALA A 136 -7.04 8.37 15.70
C ALA A 136 -8.52 8.53 15.30
N GLY A 137 -8.97 7.70 14.36
CA GLY A 137 -10.36 7.59 13.91
C GLY A 137 -10.86 6.15 13.97
N GLN A 138 -12.17 5.95 14.04
CA GLN A 138 -12.81 4.62 14.12
C GLN A 138 -13.16 4.01 12.75
N TYR A 139 -12.68 4.61 11.66
CA TYR A 139 -13.14 4.31 10.30
C TYR A 139 -12.44 3.10 9.65
N GLY A 140 -11.65 2.36 10.44
CA GLY A 140 -11.04 1.10 10.06
C GLY A 140 -9.57 1.21 9.68
N THR A 141 -8.86 0.14 9.96
CA THR A 141 -7.48 -0.11 9.56
C THR A 141 -7.43 -1.40 8.74
N ARG A 142 -6.48 -1.48 7.81
CA ARG A 142 -6.18 -2.71 7.08
C ARG A 142 -4.68 -2.82 6.89
N GLN A 143 -4.13 -3.99 7.19
CA GLN A 143 -2.74 -4.29 6.93
C GLN A 143 -2.60 -5.63 6.20
N VAL A 144 -1.63 -5.72 5.30
CA VAL A 144 -1.24 -6.96 4.63
C VAL A 144 0.28 -7.01 4.63
N PHE A 145 0.82 -8.11 5.12
CA PHE A 145 2.25 -8.39 5.18
C PHE A 145 2.50 -9.66 4.38
N THR A 146 3.27 -9.54 3.30
CA THR A 146 3.80 -10.68 2.55
C THR A 146 5.32 -10.54 2.48
N HIS A 147 5.99 -11.60 2.03
CA HIS A 147 7.45 -11.59 1.85
C HIS A 147 7.97 -10.45 0.97
N ASP A 148 7.15 -9.94 0.06
CA ASP A 148 7.52 -8.90 -0.90
C ASP A 148 6.80 -7.57 -0.68
N LEU A 149 5.84 -7.50 0.25
CA LEU A 149 5.01 -6.32 0.41
C LEU A 149 4.62 -6.05 1.87
N ILE A 150 4.81 -4.79 2.28
CA ILE A 150 4.08 -4.19 3.40
C ILE A 150 3.01 -3.28 2.83
N PHE A 151 1.76 -3.55 3.18
CA PHE A 151 0.61 -2.70 2.84
C PHE A 151 -0.13 -2.29 4.10
N CYS A 152 -0.41 -1.00 4.22
CA CYS A 152 -1.12 -0.44 5.37
C CYS A 152 -2.11 0.61 4.89
N SER A 153 -3.31 0.59 5.45
CA SER A 153 -4.40 1.48 5.11
C SER A 153 -5.06 1.95 6.39
N VAL A 154 -5.22 3.25 6.54
CA VAL A 154 -5.87 3.84 7.71
C VAL A 154 -6.66 5.08 7.33
N THR A 155 -7.79 5.26 7.99
CA THR A 155 -8.56 6.51 7.92
C THR A 155 -8.43 7.26 9.25
N LEU A 156 -7.90 8.48 9.19
CA LEU A 156 -7.62 9.36 10.31
C LEU A 156 -8.61 10.53 10.36
#